data_AF-A0AA41RNY9-F1
#
_entry.id   AF-A0AA41RNY9-F1
#
_cell.length_a   1.000
_cell.length_b   1.000
_cell.length_c   1.000
_cell.angle_alpha   90.00
_cell.angle_beta   90.00
_cell.angle_gamma   90.00
#
_symmetry.space_group_name_H-M   'P 1'
#
loop_
_entity.id
_entity.type
_entity.pdbx_description
1 polymer ?
#
loop_
_entity_poly.entity_id
_entity_poly.type
_entity_poly.pdbx_seq_one_letter_code
_entity_poly.pdbx_strand_id
1 'polypeptide(L)'
;MAAKPCITAFTAQNSSVSPLTSKFLLFPSNYSPKFEIGTSFFGEKPREIGTKTTKITRRNGRGVGTMASLSGLFNGLFKGTDTGEGTRKQYASTVSLINGLESEISQLTDLELRERTSSLKERAQQGQSLDSLLPEAFAVVREASKRVLGLRPFDVQLIGGMVLHKGEIAEMRTGEGKTLVAILPAYLNALSGKGVHVVTVNDYLARRDCEWVGQVPRFLGMQVGLIQ
;
A
#
# COMPACT_ATOMS: atom_id res chain seq x y z
N MET A 1 52.50 24.11 25.37
CA MET A 1 52.29 23.92 26.82
C MET A 1 51.20 22.90 27.01
N ALA A 2 51.54 21.82 27.72
CA ALA A 2 50.73 20.62 27.90
C ALA A 2 50.19 20.54 29.33
N ALA A 3 49.00 19.94 29.50
CA ALA A 3 48.52 19.16 30.66
C ALA A 3 46.99 18.94 30.45
N LYS A 4 46.52 17.78 30.00
CA LYS A 4 46.33 16.45 30.61
C LYS A 4 44.88 16.22 31.11
N PRO A 5 44.34 14.99 30.99
CA PRO A 5 42.92 14.68 31.03
C PRO A 5 42.47 14.06 32.37
N CYS A 6 41.17 14.10 32.68
CA CYS A 6 40.59 13.41 33.82
C CYS A 6 39.84 12.14 33.34
N ILE A 7 40.37 10.98 33.73
CA ILE A 7 39.78 9.65 33.62
C ILE A 7 39.40 9.24 35.04
N THR A 8 38.17 8.75 35.26
CA THR A 8 37.84 7.98 36.46
C THR A 8 37.07 6.72 36.07
N ALA A 9 37.64 5.58 36.49
CA ALA A 9 37.16 4.21 36.40
C ALA A 9 35.88 4.00 37.25
N PHE A 10 34.87 3.26 36.76
CA PHE A 10 34.65 1.82 36.95
C PHE A 10 34.25 1.41 38.38
N THR A 11 32.97 1.08 38.58
CA THR A 11 32.54 0.00 39.49
C THR A 11 31.21 -0.58 39.01
N ALA A 12 31.26 -1.87 38.67
CA ALA A 12 30.13 -2.73 38.43
C ALA A 12 29.47 -3.14 39.77
N GLN A 13 28.14 -3.24 39.80
CA GLN A 13 27.43 -4.13 40.72
C GLN A 13 26.19 -4.72 40.01
N ASN A 14 26.26 -6.03 39.79
CA ASN A 14 25.15 -6.93 39.49
C ASN A 14 24.63 -7.51 40.81
N SER A 15 23.31 -7.54 40.99
CA SER A 15 22.58 -8.51 41.85
C SER A 15 21.09 -8.36 41.51
N SER A 16 20.51 -9.17 40.63
CA SER A 16 20.01 -10.55 40.83
C SER A 16 18.69 -10.64 41.62
N VAL A 17 17.72 -11.23 40.92
CA VAL A 17 16.57 -12.07 41.34
C VAL A 17 15.26 -11.43 41.85
N SER A 18 14.23 -11.59 41.00
CA SER A 18 12.78 -11.65 41.24
C SER A 18 12.39 -12.81 42.17
N PRO A 19 11.15 -12.94 42.73
CA PRO A 19 9.99 -13.37 41.92
C PRO A 19 8.56 -13.01 42.44
N LEU A 20 7.55 -13.23 41.56
CA LEU A 20 6.13 -13.55 41.83
C LEU A 20 5.28 -12.44 42.54
N THR A 21 4.15 -11.96 42.03
CA THR A 21 2.93 -12.72 41.72
C THR A 21 1.82 -11.84 41.13
N SER A 22 1.12 -12.40 40.13
CA SER A 22 -0.34 -12.42 39.88
C SER A 22 -1.22 -11.18 40.15
N LYS A 23 -1.75 -10.62 39.06
CA LYS A 23 -3.10 -10.03 38.87
C LYS A 23 -3.20 -9.68 37.37
N PHE A 24 -3.57 -10.58 36.44
CA PHE A 24 -4.91 -11.15 36.22
C PHE A 24 -6.03 -10.11 36.40
N LEU A 25 -6.23 -9.28 35.37
CA LEU A 25 -7.54 -8.72 35.06
C LEU A 25 -7.81 -8.82 33.54
N LEU A 26 -8.61 -9.84 33.26
CA LEU A 26 -9.40 -10.14 32.08
C LEU A 26 -9.98 -8.89 31.39
N PHE A 27 -9.68 -8.73 30.10
CA PHE A 27 -10.57 -8.05 29.16
C PHE A 27 -11.30 -9.12 28.34
N PRO A 28 -12.65 -9.09 28.26
CA PRO A 28 -13.40 -10.12 27.59
C PRO A 28 -13.26 -10.03 26.07
N SER A 29 -12.70 -11.10 25.51
CA SER A 29 -13.05 -11.64 24.19
C SER A 29 -14.57 -11.81 24.12
N ASN A 30 -15.23 -11.11 23.20
CA ASN A 30 -16.47 -11.54 22.52
C ASN A 30 -16.90 -10.46 21.51
N TYR A 31 -16.41 -10.57 20.28
CA TYR A 31 -17.05 -9.94 19.12
C TYR A 31 -17.01 -10.93 17.96
N SER A 32 -18.14 -11.59 17.71
CA SER A 32 -18.36 -12.47 16.57
C SER A 32 -19.53 -11.92 15.75
N PRO A 33 -19.36 -11.56 14.47
CA PRO A 33 -20.51 -11.30 13.62
C PRO A 33 -21.09 -12.63 13.13
N LYS A 34 -22.38 -12.85 13.42
CA LYS A 34 -23.18 -13.97 12.93
C LYS A 34 -23.37 -13.85 11.41
N PHE A 35 -23.01 -14.89 10.68
CA PHE A 35 -23.29 -15.07 9.26
C PHE A 35 -24.51 -15.98 9.15
N GLU A 36 -25.69 -15.43 8.80
CA GLU A 36 -26.89 -16.23 8.55
C GLU A 36 -26.94 -16.65 7.08
N ILE A 37 -26.95 -17.97 6.90
CA ILE A 37 -27.13 -18.69 5.65
C ILE A 37 -28.63 -18.77 5.39
N GLY A 38 -29.12 -18.02 4.40
CA GLY A 38 -30.49 -18.13 3.89
C GLY A 38 -30.53 -19.04 2.68
N THR A 39 -30.88 -20.30 2.89
CA THR A 39 -31.19 -21.30 1.86
C THR A 39 -32.60 -21.08 1.28
N SER A 40 -32.68 -21.16 -0.05
CA SER A 40 -33.79 -21.69 -0.89
C SER A 40 -35.24 -21.32 -0.53
N PHE A 41 -35.97 -20.65 -1.43
CA PHE A 41 -37.39 -20.97 -1.63
C PHE A 41 -37.83 -20.73 -3.08
N PHE A 42 -38.35 -21.82 -3.65
CA PHE A 42 -38.99 -21.98 -4.96
C PHE A 42 -40.18 -21.03 -5.16
N GLY A 43 -40.41 -20.61 -6.41
CA GLY A 43 -41.61 -19.89 -6.81
C GLY A 43 -41.74 -19.74 -8.33
N GLU A 44 -42.07 -20.82 -9.02
CA GLU A 44 -42.55 -20.79 -10.41
C GLU A 44 -43.93 -20.09 -10.53
N LYS A 45 -44.14 -19.39 -11.66
CA LYS A 45 -45.28 -19.49 -12.62
C LYS A 45 -45.41 -18.18 -13.44
N PRO A 46 -46.14 -18.16 -14.58
CA PRO A 46 -46.06 -19.05 -15.73
C PRO A 46 -45.90 -18.27 -17.06
N ARG A 47 -45.62 -19.00 -18.15
CA ARG A 47 -45.59 -18.50 -19.53
C ARG A 47 -46.99 -18.08 -20.00
N GLU A 48 -47.06 -16.95 -20.70
CA GLU A 48 -48.13 -16.68 -21.67
C GLU A 48 -47.56 -16.59 -23.10
N ILE A 49 -48.28 -17.26 -23.99
CA ILE A 49 -48.05 -17.43 -25.41
C ILE A 49 -48.86 -16.34 -26.12
N GLY A 50 -48.18 -15.43 -26.83
CA GLY A 50 -48.80 -14.40 -27.66
C GLY A 50 -48.25 -14.44 -29.08
N THR A 51 -49.09 -14.86 -30.02
CA THR A 51 -48.80 -15.06 -31.44
C THR A 51 -48.95 -13.78 -32.29
N LYS A 52 -48.31 -13.80 -33.49
CA LYS A 52 -48.57 -12.96 -34.70
C LYS A 52 -48.00 -11.53 -34.62
N THR A 53 -47.45 -10.88 -35.66
CA THR A 53 -47.46 -11.08 -37.12
C THR A 53 -46.36 -10.21 -37.74
N THR A 54 -45.82 -10.64 -38.88
CA THR A 54 -44.97 -9.89 -39.81
C THR A 54 -45.68 -8.64 -40.35
N LYS A 55 -44.97 -7.49 -40.43
CA LYS A 55 -45.18 -6.48 -41.49
C LYS A 55 -43.88 -5.75 -41.81
N ILE A 56 -43.39 -6.01 -43.02
CA ILE A 56 -42.38 -5.23 -43.74
C ILE A 56 -42.99 -3.85 -44.06
N THR A 57 -42.26 -2.77 -43.80
CA THR A 57 -42.56 -1.46 -44.40
C THR A 57 -41.27 -0.79 -44.84
N ARG A 58 -41.15 -0.63 -46.17
CA ARG A 58 -40.16 0.25 -46.82
C ARG A 58 -40.41 1.70 -46.41
N ARG A 59 -39.36 2.45 -46.11
CA ARG A 59 -39.39 3.91 -46.23
C ARG A 59 -38.05 4.45 -46.70
N ASN A 60 -38.07 4.97 -47.93
CA ASN A 60 -37.07 5.89 -48.46
C ASN A 60 -37.10 7.18 -47.64
N GLY A 61 -35.92 7.66 -47.22
CA GLY A 61 -35.75 8.97 -46.60
C GLY A 61 -34.30 9.42 -46.78
N ARG A 62 -34.08 10.30 -47.76
CA ARG A 62 -32.87 11.12 -47.87
C ARG A 62 -32.84 12.10 -46.68
N GLY A 63 -31.73 12.16 -45.96
CA GLY A 63 -31.40 13.16 -44.95
C GLY A 63 -29.88 13.28 -44.87
N VAL A 64 -29.27 14.21 -45.61
CA VAL A 64 -28.78 15.51 -45.12
C VAL A 64 -27.63 15.36 -44.11
N GLY A 65 -26.42 15.66 -44.61
CA GLY A 65 -25.43 16.49 -43.93
C GLY A 65 -24.92 16.01 -42.57
N THR A 66 -23.80 15.29 -42.60
CA THR A 66 -22.82 15.20 -41.52
C THR A 66 -22.49 16.59 -40.99
N MET A 67 -22.95 16.90 -39.78
CA MET A 67 -22.30 17.89 -38.92
C MET A 67 -22.08 17.22 -37.57
N ALA A 68 -21.03 16.40 -37.49
CA ALA A 68 -20.52 15.95 -36.21
C ALA A 68 -20.02 17.18 -35.47
N SER A 69 -20.87 17.72 -34.59
CA SER A 69 -20.52 18.88 -33.77
C SER A 69 -19.25 18.57 -32.99
N LEU A 70 -18.29 19.49 -33.01
CA LEU A 70 -17.08 19.44 -32.17
C LEU A 70 -17.43 19.32 -30.67
N SER A 71 -18.65 19.68 -30.26
CA SER A 71 -19.18 19.42 -28.90
C SER A 71 -19.27 17.93 -28.54
N GLY A 72 -19.48 17.03 -29.51
CA GLY A 72 -19.53 15.60 -29.25
C GLY A 72 -18.16 14.97 -28.98
N LEU A 73 -17.09 15.58 -29.49
CA LEU A 73 -15.72 15.11 -29.31
C LEU A 73 -15.17 15.46 -27.92
N PHE A 74 -15.57 16.59 -27.33
CA PHE A 74 -15.17 16.96 -25.96
C PHE A 74 -15.81 16.08 -24.87
N ASN A 75 -17.06 15.65 -25.06
CA ASN A 75 -17.72 14.69 -24.15
C ASN A 75 -17.18 13.25 -24.28
N GLY A 76 -16.49 12.93 -25.39
CA GLY A 76 -15.82 11.64 -25.58
C GLY A 76 -14.40 11.60 -25.01
N LEU A 77 -13.71 12.75 -25.00
CA LEU A 77 -12.31 12.85 -24.58
C LEU A 77 -12.12 12.87 -23.05
N PHE A 78 -13.15 13.28 -22.29
CA PHE A 78 -13.15 13.30 -20.82
C PHE A 78 -14.14 12.32 -20.19
N LYS A 79 -14.49 11.24 -20.90
CA LYS A 79 -15.33 10.19 -20.33
C LYS A 79 -14.48 9.28 -19.43
N GLY A 80 -14.13 9.82 -18.27
CA GLY A 80 -13.48 9.09 -17.18
C GLY A 80 -14.40 7.98 -16.66
N THR A 81 -14.27 6.80 -17.24
CA THR A 81 -14.84 5.55 -16.72
C THR A 81 -13.75 4.60 -16.27
N ASP A 82 -12.64 5.12 -15.73
CA ASP A 82 -11.71 4.26 -15.00
C ASP A 82 -12.30 3.98 -13.62
N THR A 83 -13.04 2.88 -13.51
CA THR A 83 -13.54 2.31 -12.24
C THR A 83 -12.41 1.74 -11.37
N GLY A 84 -11.15 2.09 -11.66
CA GLY A 84 -9.94 1.49 -11.10
C GLY A 84 -9.65 0.06 -11.59
N GLU A 85 -10.56 -0.56 -12.35
CA GLU A 85 -10.38 -1.92 -12.88
C GLU A 85 -9.21 -2.01 -13.86
N GLY A 86 -9.04 -1.01 -14.74
CA GLY A 86 -7.92 -0.91 -15.66
C GLY A 86 -6.58 -0.88 -14.91
N THR A 87 -6.49 -0.03 -13.89
CA THR A 87 -5.32 0.09 -13.00
C THR A 87 -5.02 -1.22 -12.28
N ARG A 88 -6.02 -1.87 -11.70
CA ARG A 88 -5.84 -3.17 -11.03
C ARG A 88 -5.30 -4.23 -11.98
N LYS A 89 -5.83 -4.30 -13.19
CA LYS A 89 -5.36 -5.23 -14.22
C LYS A 89 -3.92 -4.93 -14.66
N GLN A 90 -3.58 -3.65 -14.79
CA GLN A 90 -2.24 -3.21 -15.17
C GLN A 90 -1.17 -3.64 -14.16
N TYR A 91 -1.47 -3.56 -12.86
CA TYR A 91 -0.51 -3.85 -11.79
C TYR A 91 -0.63 -5.27 -11.22
N ALA A 92 -1.61 -6.07 -11.65
CA ALA A 92 -1.88 -7.40 -11.12
C ALA A 92 -0.67 -8.34 -11.18
N SER A 93 0.11 -8.28 -12.27
CA SER A 93 1.34 -9.07 -12.42
C SER A 93 2.38 -8.71 -11.37
N THR A 94 2.64 -7.41 -11.16
CA THR A 94 3.60 -6.94 -10.16
C THR A 94 3.14 -7.25 -8.74
N VAL A 95 1.84 -7.11 -8.45
CA VAL A 95 1.27 -7.52 -7.16
C VAL A 95 1.52 -9.01 -6.91
N SER A 96 1.30 -9.86 -7.93
CA SER A 96 1.57 -11.29 -7.83
C SER A 96 3.05 -11.59 -7.52
N LEU A 97 3.98 -10.88 -8.15
CA LEU A 97 5.42 -11.00 -7.86
C LEU A 97 5.73 -10.63 -6.40
N ILE A 98 5.19 -9.50 -5.91
CA ILE A 98 5.36 -9.07 -4.52
C ILE A 98 4.80 -10.12 -3.55
N ASN A 99 3.60 -10.63 -3.82
CA ASN A 99 2.96 -11.67 -3.01
C ASN A 99 3.78 -12.97 -3.00
N GLY A 100 4.37 -13.34 -4.14
CA GLY A 100 5.21 -14.53 -4.26
C GLY A 100 6.47 -14.49 -3.39
N LEU A 101 7.01 -13.31 -3.10
CA LEU A 101 8.19 -13.13 -2.24
C LEU A 101 7.87 -13.23 -0.73
N GLU A 102 6.59 -13.24 -0.34
CA GLU A 102 6.19 -13.22 1.07
C GLU A 102 6.66 -14.46 1.84
N SER A 103 6.68 -15.64 1.20
CA SER A 103 7.11 -16.89 1.84
C SER A 103 8.61 -16.89 2.18
N GLU A 104 9.45 -16.31 1.32
CA GLU A 104 10.89 -16.17 1.54
C GLU A 104 11.18 -15.09 2.58
N ILE A 105 10.58 -13.90 2.41
CA ILE A 105 10.88 -12.73 3.26
C ILE A 105 10.37 -12.92 4.70
N SER A 106 9.25 -13.61 4.88
CA SER A 106 8.71 -13.88 6.23
C SER A 106 9.61 -14.81 7.06
N GLN A 107 10.47 -15.60 6.43
CA GLN A 107 11.43 -16.47 7.12
C GLN A 107 12.68 -15.74 7.60
N LEU A 108 12.95 -14.54 7.07
CA LEU A 108 14.12 -13.75 7.44
C LEU A 108 14.02 -13.28 8.89
N THR A 109 15.14 -13.27 9.59
CA THR A 109 15.29 -12.58 10.87
C THR A 109 15.23 -11.07 10.68
N ASP A 110 15.03 -10.33 11.77
CA ASP A 110 15.01 -8.86 11.73
C ASP A 110 16.33 -8.27 11.22
N LEU A 111 17.45 -8.94 11.49
CA LEU A 111 18.77 -8.54 11.03
C LEU A 111 18.91 -8.77 9.52
N GLU A 112 18.55 -9.96 9.03
CA GLU A 112 18.58 -10.26 7.59
C GLU A 112 17.64 -9.34 6.80
N LEU A 113 16.48 -9.00 7.36
CA LEU A 113 15.53 -8.09 6.73
C LEU A 113 16.11 -6.66 6.60
N ARG A 114 16.93 -6.21 7.55
CA ARG A 114 17.69 -4.95 7.45
C ARG A 114 18.83 -5.04 6.43
N GLU A 115 19.51 -6.18 6.36
CA GLU A 115 20.58 -6.40 5.38
C GLU A 115 20.06 -6.35 3.93
N ARG A 116 18.82 -6.78 3.70
CA ARG A 116 18.15 -6.60 2.40
C ARG A 116 18.11 -5.14 1.96
N THR A 117 17.89 -4.21 2.88
CA THR A 117 17.94 -2.76 2.57
C THR A 117 19.32 -2.34 2.10
N SER A 118 20.39 -2.85 2.72
CA SER A 118 21.76 -2.55 2.32
C SER A 118 22.07 -3.06 0.91
N SER A 119 21.69 -4.31 0.61
CA SER A 119 21.83 -4.90 -0.73
C SER A 119 21.00 -4.17 -1.80
N LEU A 120 19.76 -3.79 -1.48
CA LEU A 120 18.90 -3.01 -2.37
C LEU A 120 19.48 -1.63 -2.67
N LYS A 121 20.02 -0.96 -1.64
CA LYS A 121 20.65 0.35 -1.77
C LYS A 121 21.90 0.28 -2.64
N GLU A 122 22.75 -0.72 -2.44
CA GLU A 122 23.95 -0.93 -3.26
C GLU A 122 23.57 -1.11 -4.74
N ARG A 123 22.62 -2.00 -5.04
CA ARG A 123 22.14 -2.24 -6.41
C ARG A 123 21.57 -0.98 -7.05
N ALA A 124 20.75 -0.21 -6.32
CA ALA A 124 20.21 1.06 -6.80
C ALA A 124 21.32 2.08 -7.12
N GLN A 125 22.36 2.15 -6.28
CA GLN A 125 23.49 3.07 -6.46
C GLN A 125 24.44 2.63 -7.58
N GLN A 126 24.50 1.33 -7.88
CA GLN A 126 25.20 0.77 -9.04
C GLN A 126 24.46 0.99 -10.37
N GLY A 127 23.28 1.63 -10.35
CA GLY A 127 22.53 2.00 -11.54
C GLY A 127 21.43 1.02 -11.93
N GLN A 128 21.12 0.02 -11.11
CA GLN A 128 19.93 -0.81 -11.33
C GLN A 128 18.66 0.05 -11.22
N SER A 129 17.70 -0.15 -12.13
CA SER A 129 16.46 0.63 -12.14
C SER A 129 15.61 0.34 -10.90
N LEU A 130 15.04 1.39 -10.30
CA LEU A 130 14.14 1.25 -9.15
C LEU A 130 12.91 0.40 -9.49
N ASP A 131 12.43 0.46 -10.74
CA ASP A 131 11.30 -0.36 -11.19
C ASP A 131 11.60 -1.86 -11.11
N SER A 132 12.85 -2.26 -11.38
CA SER A 132 13.27 -3.66 -11.25
C SER A 132 13.43 -4.10 -9.80
N LEU A 133 13.76 -3.16 -8.90
CA LEU A 133 13.90 -3.41 -7.46
C LEU A 133 12.55 -3.37 -6.72
N LEU A 134 11.53 -2.77 -7.35
CA LEU A 134 10.23 -2.50 -6.74
C LEU A 134 9.60 -3.74 -6.10
N PRO A 135 9.51 -4.92 -6.76
CA PRO A 135 8.84 -6.06 -6.16
C PRO A 135 9.49 -6.51 -4.84
N GLU A 136 10.82 -6.59 -4.81
CA GLU A 136 11.58 -6.97 -3.62
C GLU A 136 11.48 -5.90 -2.54
N ALA A 137 11.67 -4.63 -2.90
CA ALA A 137 11.57 -3.52 -1.96
C ALA A 137 10.19 -3.43 -1.30
N PHE A 138 9.11 -3.59 -2.06
CA PHE A 138 7.74 -3.54 -1.54
C PHE A 138 7.45 -4.74 -0.63
N ALA A 139 7.98 -5.92 -0.96
CA ALA A 139 7.82 -7.10 -0.13
C ALA A 139 8.58 -6.97 1.21
N VAL A 140 9.78 -6.39 1.20
CA VAL A 140 10.55 -6.04 2.42
C VAL A 140 9.78 -5.05 3.30
N VAL A 141 9.25 -3.96 2.73
CA VAL A 141 8.48 -2.96 3.48
C VAL A 141 7.18 -3.56 4.03
N ARG A 142 6.50 -4.42 3.26
CA ARG A 142 5.28 -5.11 3.70
C ARG A 142 5.55 -5.98 4.93
N GLU A 143 6.61 -6.77 4.92
CA GLU A 143 6.99 -7.61 6.07
C GLU A 143 7.42 -6.75 7.26
N ALA A 144 8.22 -5.70 7.04
CA ALA A 144 8.62 -4.77 8.11
C ALA A 144 7.41 -4.08 8.75
N SER A 145 6.43 -3.63 7.95
CA SER A 145 5.18 -3.06 8.43
C SER A 145 4.39 -4.05 9.29
N LYS A 146 4.33 -5.32 8.87
CA LYS A 146 3.66 -6.38 9.62
C LYS A 146 4.33 -6.60 10.98
N ARG A 147 5.67 -6.61 11.04
CA ARG A 147 6.42 -6.81 12.29
C ARG A 147 6.33 -5.61 13.24
N VAL A 148 6.46 -4.40 12.70
CA VAL A 148 6.57 -3.17 13.51
C VAL A 148 5.21 -2.61 13.89
N LEU A 149 4.26 -2.58 12.94
CA LEU A 149 2.95 -1.94 13.13
C LEU A 149 1.82 -2.96 13.32
N GLY A 150 2.07 -4.26 13.09
CA GLY A 150 1.01 -5.27 13.03
C GLY A 150 0.11 -5.13 11.79
N LEU A 151 0.49 -4.28 10.82
CA LEU A 151 -0.30 -3.99 9.63
C LEU A 151 0.38 -4.60 8.41
N ARG A 152 -0.29 -5.52 7.74
CA ARG A 152 0.16 -6.05 6.44
C ARG A 152 -0.50 -5.24 5.32
N PRO A 153 0.25 -4.45 4.53
CA PRO A 153 -0.31 -3.73 3.40
C PRO A 153 -1.15 -4.61 2.47
N PHE A 154 -2.35 -4.15 2.10
CA PHE A 154 -3.23 -4.82 1.14
C PHE A 154 -2.78 -4.63 -0.32
N ASP A 155 -3.32 -5.43 -1.22
CA ASP A 155 -2.93 -5.37 -2.64
C ASP A 155 -3.28 -4.04 -3.29
N VAL A 156 -4.43 -3.45 -2.91
CA VAL A 156 -4.80 -2.08 -3.35
C VAL A 156 -3.83 -1.01 -2.84
N GLN A 157 -3.21 -1.24 -1.69
CA GLN A 157 -2.20 -0.33 -1.12
C GLN A 157 -0.87 -0.46 -1.87
N LEU A 158 -0.48 -1.69 -2.27
CA LEU A 158 0.67 -1.89 -3.16
C LEU A 158 0.46 -1.17 -4.49
N ILE A 159 -0.75 -1.27 -5.07
CA ILE A 159 -1.11 -0.56 -6.30
C ILE A 159 -0.99 0.95 -6.10
N GLY A 160 -1.56 1.50 -5.02
CA GLY A 160 -1.40 2.91 -4.68
C GLY A 160 0.07 3.33 -4.58
N GLY A 161 0.91 2.51 -3.97
CA GLY A 161 2.36 2.76 -3.89
C GLY A 161 3.04 2.77 -5.25
N MET A 162 2.67 1.86 -6.16
CA MET A 162 3.19 1.82 -7.53
C MET A 162 2.75 3.02 -8.37
N VAL A 163 1.51 3.46 -8.22
CA VAL A 163 0.98 4.68 -8.88
C VAL A 163 1.78 5.91 -8.40
N LEU A 164 1.98 6.07 -7.09
CA LEU A 164 2.79 7.16 -6.54
C LEU A 164 4.24 7.10 -7.01
N HIS A 165 4.84 5.91 -7.09
CA HIS A 165 6.20 5.73 -7.61
C HIS A 165 6.35 6.19 -9.06
N LYS A 166 5.31 6.03 -9.89
CA LYS A 166 5.30 6.55 -11.27
C LYS A 166 5.11 8.07 -11.37
N GLY A 167 4.90 8.77 -10.26
CA GLY A 167 4.60 10.20 -10.24
C GLY A 167 3.14 10.53 -10.58
N GLU A 168 2.25 9.55 -10.48
CA GLU A 168 0.81 9.71 -10.70
C GLU A 168 0.06 9.94 -9.36
N ILE A 169 -1.19 10.39 -9.44
CA ILE A 169 -2.05 10.61 -8.27
C ILE A 169 -2.79 9.31 -7.93
N ALA A 170 -2.51 8.75 -6.76
CA ALA A 170 -3.26 7.61 -6.23
C ALA A 170 -4.55 8.08 -5.53
N GLU A 171 -5.68 8.07 -6.26
CA GLU A 171 -6.98 8.29 -5.63
C GLU A 171 -7.39 7.06 -4.81
N MET A 172 -7.56 7.28 -3.51
CA MET A 172 -7.95 6.27 -2.54
C MET A 172 -9.08 6.82 -1.69
N ARG A 173 -9.98 5.97 -1.21
CA ARG A 173 -11.03 6.36 -0.25
C ARG A 173 -10.47 6.51 1.16
N THR A 174 -11.17 7.26 2.00
CA THR A 174 -10.81 7.39 3.43
C THR A 174 -10.92 6.02 4.10
N GLY A 175 -9.95 5.68 4.94
CA GLY A 175 -9.87 4.36 5.57
C GLY A 175 -9.06 3.31 4.78
N GLU A 176 -8.69 3.56 3.52
CA GLU A 176 -7.86 2.63 2.75
C GLU A 176 -6.37 2.66 3.11
N GLY A 177 -5.98 3.45 4.12
CA GLY A 177 -4.62 3.48 4.65
C GLY A 177 -3.60 4.28 3.82
N LYS A 178 -3.98 5.46 3.31
CA LYS A 178 -3.09 6.35 2.52
C LYS A 178 -1.73 6.61 3.18
N THR A 179 -1.72 6.81 4.50
CA THR A 179 -0.49 7.05 5.27
C THR A 179 0.45 5.85 5.22
N LEU A 180 -0.08 4.62 5.30
CA LEU A 180 0.72 3.41 5.19
C LEU A 180 1.28 3.23 3.77
N VAL A 181 0.46 3.57 2.77
CA VAL A 181 0.84 3.50 1.35
C VAL A 181 2.06 4.37 1.05
N ALA A 182 2.13 5.58 1.63
CA ALA A 182 3.22 6.52 1.36
C ALA A 182 4.62 5.97 1.69
N ILE A 183 4.73 5.03 2.64
CA ILE A 183 6.01 4.41 3.03
C ILE A 183 6.61 3.59 1.88
N LEU A 184 5.78 2.88 1.11
CA LEU A 184 6.23 1.96 0.05
C LEU A 184 7.08 2.68 -1.02
N PRO A 185 6.56 3.71 -1.73
CA PRO A 185 7.35 4.44 -2.70
C PRO A 185 8.42 5.31 -2.04
N ALA A 186 8.20 5.82 -0.82
CA ALA A 186 9.21 6.61 -0.13
C ALA A 186 10.46 5.78 0.19
N TYR A 187 10.29 4.55 0.68
CA TYR A 187 11.39 3.62 0.91
C TYR A 187 12.12 3.30 -0.39
N LEU A 188 11.39 2.88 -1.44
CA LEU A 188 11.98 2.53 -2.74
C LEU A 188 12.82 3.68 -3.32
N ASN A 189 12.26 4.89 -3.35
CA ASN A 189 12.94 6.04 -3.93
C ASN A 189 14.12 6.53 -3.06
N ALA A 190 14.05 6.36 -1.74
CA ALA A 190 15.15 6.68 -0.85
C ALA A 190 16.40 5.79 -1.06
N LEU A 191 16.25 4.58 -1.63
CA LEU A 191 17.39 3.71 -1.97
C LEU A 191 18.38 4.37 -2.94
N SER A 192 17.92 5.31 -3.77
CA SER A 192 18.79 6.09 -4.67
C SER A 192 19.75 7.05 -3.94
N GLY A 193 19.56 7.26 -2.63
CA GLY A 193 20.38 8.17 -1.82
C GLY A 193 20.03 9.66 -1.95
N LYS A 194 19.01 10.01 -2.75
CA LYS A 194 18.59 11.41 -2.96
C LYS A 194 17.66 11.96 -1.87
N GLY A 195 17.17 11.10 -0.98
CA GLY A 195 16.14 11.44 0.01
C GLY A 195 14.74 11.53 -0.62
N VAL A 196 13.72 11.55 0.24
CA VAL A 196 12.31 11.68 -0.14
C VAL A 196 11.62 12.61 0.85
N HIS A 197 10.82 13.55 0.34
CA HIS A 197 9.99 14.43 1.15
C HIS A 197 8.53 13.97 1.10
N VAL A 198 7.96 13.66 2.25
CA VAL A 198 6.52 13.39 2.41
C VAL A 198 5.89 14.63 3.01
N VAL A 199 5.04 15.31 2.24
CA VAL A 199 4.41 16.57 2.63
C VAL A 199 3.00 16.30 3.15
N THR A 200 2.65 16.93 4.27
CA THR A 200 1.30 16.88 4.83
C THR A 200 0.75 18.29 4.98
N VAL A 201 -0.55 18.40 5.26
CA VAL A 201 -1.23 19.70 5.34
C VAL A 201 -0.90 20.51 6.60
N ASN A 202 -0.34 19.88 7.65
CA ASN A 202 0.03 20.56 8.90
C ASN A 202 1.08 19.77 9.70
N ASP A 203 1.73 20.46 10.63
CA ASP A 203 2.84 19.91 11.44
C ASP A 203 2.40 18.78 12.36
N TYR A 204 1.13 18.77 12.78
CA TYR A 204 0.58 17.69 13.59
C TYR A 204 0.57 16.36 12.82
N LEU A 205 0.08 16.37 11.58
CA LEU A 205 0.07 15.18 10.73
C LEU A 205 1.50 14.77 10.35
N ALA A 206 2.38 15.73 10.05
CA ALA A 206 3.79 15.46 9.79
C ALA A 206 4.46 14.74 10.98
N ARG A 207 4.26 15.25 12.20
CA ARG A 207 4.80 14.65 13.42
C ARG A 207 4.22 13.26 13.66
N ARG A 208 2.89 13.12 13.63
CA ARG A 208 2.21 11.84 13.83
C ARG A 208 2.69 10.77 12.84
N ASP A 209 2.79 11.12 11.55
CA ASP A 209 3.17 10.17 10.51
C ASP A 209 4.67 9.81 10.66
N CYS A 210 5.53 10.78 10.99
CA CYS A 210 6.93 10.53 11.30
C CYS A 210 7.12 9.61 12.53
N GLU A 211 6.34 9.79 13.59
CA GLU A 211 6.43 8.98 14.81
C GLU A 211 5.82 7.58 14.63
N TRP A 212 4.71 7.47 13.90
CA TRP A 212 4.00 6.22 13.73
C TRP A 212 4.55 5.40 12.55
N VAL A 213 4.30 5.84 11.32
CA VAL A 213 4.71 5.08 10.12
C VAL A 213 6.21 5.16 9.84
N GLY A 214 6.88 6.21 10.32
CA GLY A 214 8.34 6.33 10.25
C GLY A 214 9.11 5.24 11.01
N GLN A 215 8.47 4.46 11.88
CA GLN A 215 9.10 3.32 12.55
C GLN A 215 9.51 2.22 11.56
N VAL A 216 8.77 2.04 10.46
CA VAL A 216 9.05 1.00 9.45
C VAL A 216 10.38 1.24 8.73
N PRO A 217 10.62 2.40 8.08
CA PRO A 217 11.92 2.68 7.48
C PRO A 217 13.06 2.75 8.51
N ARG A 218 12.81 3.23 9.75
CA ARG A 218 13.82 3.16 10.83
C ARG A 218 14.20 1.73 11.19
N PHE A 219 13.20 0.84 11.29
CA PHE A 219 13.43 -0.57 11.51
C PHE A 219 14.26 -1.19 10.38
N LEU A 220 14.09 -0.73 9.14
CA LEU A 220 14.89 -1.15 7.98
C LEU A 220 16.26 -0.43 7.87
N GLY A 221 16.66 0.34 8.89
CA GLY A 221 17.96 1.03 8.92
C GLY A 221 18.03 2.34 8.13
N MET A 222 16.89 2.89 7.71
CA MET A 222 16.83 4.24 7.12
C MET A 222 16.70 5.31 8.19
N GLN A 223 17.19 6.52 7.86
CA GLN A 223 17.01 7.70 8.70
C GLN A 223 15.71 8.41 8.31
N VAL A 224 14.96 8.89 9.31
CA VAL A 224 13.71 9.64 9.11
C VAL A 224 13.78 10.91 9.94
N GLY A 225 13.64 12.06 9.27
CA GLY A 225 13.61 13.38 9.89
C GLY A 225 12.22 14.01 9.87
N LEU A 226 12.04 15.04 10.69
CA LEU A 226 10.85 15.89 10.73
C LEU A 226 11.29 17.35 10.63
N ILE A 227 10.63 18.12 9.77
CA ILE A 227 10.81 19.57 9.66
C ILE A 227 9.57 20.22 10.26
N GLN A 228 9.77 21.17 11.17
CA GLN A 228 8.73 21.92 11.87
C GLN A 228 9.10 23.41 11.89
#